data_AF-A0A6M0FHE8-F1
#
_entry.id   AF-A0A6M0FHE8-F1
#
_cell.length_a   1.000
_cell.length_b   1.000
_cell.length_c   1.000
_cell.angle_alpha   90.00
_cell.angle_beta   90.00
_cell.angle_gamma   90.00
#
_symmetry.space_group_name_H-M   'P 1'
#
loop_
_entity.id
_entity.type
_entity.pdbx_description
1 polymer ?
#
loop_
_entity_poly.entity_id
_entity_poly.type
_entity_poly.pdbx_seq_one_letter_code
_entity_poly.pdbx_strand_id
1 'polypeptide(L)' 'MQKQIYESVNEDYGEFCSQVGWLTYNLHFRDRGFKFRNWAPVGHLPSRIWSGGQKWWSHAEAMAKKLDKW' A
#
# COMPACT_ATOMS: atom_id res chain seq x y z
N MET A 1 -10.00 1.23 -6.11
CA MET A 1 -8.95 0.27 -6.55
C MET A 1 -8.16 -0.33 -5.40
N GLN A 2 -7.27 0.40 -4.70
CA GLN A 2 -6.49 -0.17 -3.57
C GLN A 2 -7.37 -0.81 -2.49
N LYS A 3 -8.50 -0.19 -2.13
CA LYS A 3 -9.51 -0.75 -1.21
C LYS A 3 -10.04 -2.12 -1.67
N GLN A 4 -10.46 -2.23 -2.93
CA GLN A 4 -10.97 -3.49 -3.50
C GLN A 4 -9.90 -4.59 -3.52
N ILE A 5 -8.64 -4.24 -3.81
CA ILE A 5 -7.52 -5.20 -3.76
C ILE A 5 -7.33 -5.68 -2.32
N TYR A 6 -7.35 -4.77 -1.35
CA TYR A 6 -7.21 -5.10 0.07
C TYR A 6 -8.34 -6.00 0.58
N GLU A 7 -9.60 -5.68 0.23
CA GLU A 7 -10.76 -6.51 0.55
C GLU A 7 -10.67 -7.89 -0.13
N SER A 8 -10.17 -7.95 -1.38
CA SER A 8 -10.04 -9.22 -2.12
C SER A 8 -9.03 -10.20 -1.52
N VAL A 9 -8.07 -9.69 -0.75
CA VAL A 9 -7.08 -10.51 -0.03
C VAL A 9 -7.44 -10.69 1.45
N ASN A 10 -8.72 -10.55 1.81
CA ASN A 10 -9.22 -10.65 3.19
C ASN A 10 -8.47 -9.72 4.17
N GLU A 11 -8.12 -8.52 3.72
CA GLU A 11 -7.40 -7.54 4.51
C GLU A 11 -5.99 -8.00 4.95
N ASP A 12 -5.44 -9.05 4.32
CA ASP A 12 -4.05 -9.44 4.53
C ASP A 12 -3.11 -8.42 3.88
N TYR A 13 -2.39 -7.68 4.73
CA TYR A 13 -1.49 -6.64 4.26
C TYR A 13 -0.29 -7.16 3.47
N GLY A 14 0.20 -8.36 3.80
CA GLY A 14 1.32 -8.99 3.09
C GLY A 14 0.93 -9.33 1.66
N GLU A 15 -0.22 -9.99 1.49
CA GLU A 15 -0.79 -10.32 0.19
C GLU A 15 -1.17 -9.07 -0.59
N PHE A 16 -1.76 -8.06 0.06
CA PHE A 16 -2.04 -6.77 -0.57
C PHE A 16 -0.77 -6.14 -1.13
N CYS A 17 0.31 -6.09 -0.34
CA CYS A 17 1.60 -5.57 -0.79
C CYS A 17 2.14 -6.34 -2.00
N SER A 18 1.99 -7.67 -2.01
CA SER A 18 2.35 -8.52 -3.16
C SER A 18 1.59 -8.10 -4.42
N GLN A 19 0.27 -7.91 -4.32
CA GLN A 19 -0.60 -7.51 -5.43
C GLN A 19 -0.26 -6.13 -5.99
N VAL A 20 -0.05 -5.14 -5.11
CA VAL A 20 0.26 -3.77 -5.54
C VAL A 20 1.75 -3.56 -5.83
N GLY A 21 2.60 -4.59 -5.68
CA GLY A 21 4.04 -4.51 -5.92
C GLY A 21 4.80 -3.64 -4.92
N TRP A 22 4.35 -3.61 -3.67
CA TRP A 22 5.03 -2.94 -2.56
C TRP A 22 5.85 -3.94 -1.74
N LEU A 23 6.99 -3.50 -1.21
CA LEU A 23 7.72 -4.31 -0.24
C LEU A 23 6.91 -4.37 1.06
N THR A 24 6.79 -5.55 1.67
CA THR A 24 6.13 -5.70 2.97
C THR A 24 6.96 -5.07 4.08
N TYR A 25 8.29 -5.19 4.01
CA TYR A 25 9.20 -4.69 5.03
C TYR A 25 10.43 -4.02 4.42
N ASN A 26 10.68 -2.76 4.76
CA ASN A 26 11.97 -2.11 4.49
C ASN A 26 12.23 -0.98 5.49
N LEU A 27 12.85 -1.32 6.62
CA LEU A 27 13.15 -0.36 7.70
C LEU A 27 14.17 0.70 7.29
N HIS A 28 15.04 0.41 6.32
CA HIS A 28 16.19 1.27 6.02
C HIS A 28 15.95 2.21 4.84
N PHE A 29 15.05 1.86 3.92
CA PHE A 29 14.78 2.64 2.71
C PHE A 29 13.28 2.67 2.40
N ARG A 30 12.61 3.69 2.92
CA ARG A 30 11.14 3.85 2.85
C ARG A 30 10.63 4.11 1.44
N ASP A 31 11.50 4.53 0.53
CA ASP A 31 11.22 4.87 -0.87
C ASP A 31 11.50 3.71 -1.83
N ARG A 32 12.39 2.78 -1.45
CA ARG A 32 12.72 1.61 -2.27
C ARG A 32 11.49 0.75 -2.50
N GLY A 33 11.21 0.50 -3.78
CA GLY A 33 10.09 -0.33 -4.22
C GLY A 33 8.92 0.46 -4.79
N PHE A 34 8.84 1.77 -4.56
CA PHE A 34 7.84 2.62 -5.21
C PHE A 34 8.28 3.04 -6.61
N LYS A 35 7.42 2.80 -7.59
CA LYS A 35 7.60 3.09 -9.01
C LYS A 35 6.53 4.09 -9.41
N PHE A 36 6.92 5.36 -9.55
CA PHE A 36 6.04 6.44 -9.99
C PHE A 36 5.93 6.46 -11.53
N ARG A 37 5.50 5.34 -12.11
CA ARG A 37 5.39 5.16 -13.55
C ARG A 37 4.08 4.45 -13.88
N ASN A 38 3.57 4.73 -15.07
CA ASN A 38 2.33 4.19 -15.61
C ASN A 38 2.36 2.67 -15.90
N TRP A 39 3.53 2.04 -15.97
CA TRP A 39 3.66 0.59 -16.07
C TRP A 39 3.66 -0.13 -14.71
N ALA A 40 3.58 0.60 -13.60
CA ALA A 40 3.50 -0.02 -12.28
C ALA A 40 2.22 -0.83 -12.12
N PRO A 41 2.20 -1.85 -11.22
CA PRO A 41 1.01 -2.65 -11.00
C PRO A 41 -0.23 -1.84 -10.66
N VAL A 42 -1.38 -2.43 -10.96
CA VAL A 42 -2.69 -1.95 -10.55
C VAL A 42 -2.71 -1.74 -9.03
N GLY A 43 -3.11 -0.54 -8.59
CA GLY A 43 -3.11 -0.17 -7.17
C GLY A 43 -1.74 0.18 -6.58
N HIS A 44 -0.67 0.23 -7.37
CA HIS A 44 0.66 0.64 -6.90
C HIS A 44 0.73 2.11 -6.47
N LEU A 45 -0.11 2.96 -7.06
CA LEU A 45 -0.28 4.38 -6.73
C LEU A 45 -1.73 4.66 -6.29
N PRO A 46 -1.98 5.66 -5.43
CA PRO A 46 -0.99 6.51 -4.76
C PRO A 46 -0.11 5.70 -3.79
N SER A 47 1.18 6.03 -3.71
CA SER A 47 2.11 5.32 -2.83
C SER A 47 1.83 5.63 -1.36
N ARG A 48 2.24 4.74 -0.46
CA ARG A 48 2.15 4.94 1.00
C ARG A 48 3.39 5.60 1.60
N ILE A 49 4.29 6.17 0.79
CA ILE A 49 5.56 6.75 1.27
C ILE A 49 5.37 7.88 2.30
N TRP A 50 4.25 8.60 2.18
CA TRP A 50 3.83 9.65 3.12
C TRP A 50 3.31 9.09 4.46
N SER A 51 2.92 7.82 4.51
CA SER A 51 2.57 7.15 5.76
C SER A 51 3.86 6.82 6.52
N GLY A 52 4.06 7.45 7.67
CA GLY A 52 5.24 7.26 8.52
C GLY A 52 4.85 6.80 9.92
N GLY A 53 5.74 6.02 10.54
CA GLY A 53 5.55 5.46 11.88
C GLY A 53 5.97 4.00 11.97
N GLN A 54 6.11 3.49 13.19
CA GLN A 54 6.49 2.10 13.47
C GLN A 54 5.36 1.08 13.17
N LYS A 55 4.10 1.53 13.04
CA LYS A 55 2.92 0.67 12.86
C LYS A 55 2.36 0.75 11.45
N TRP A 56 3.16 0.31 10.48
CA TRP A 56 2.86 0.33 9.04
C TRP A 56 1.56 -0.40 8.67
N TRP A 57 1.19 -1.46 9.38
CA TRP A 57 -0.08 -2.20 9.19
C TRP A 57 -1.32 -1.37 9.59
N SER A 58 -1.23 -0.53 10.63
CA SER A 58 -2.34 0.36 11.03
C SER A 58 -2.66 1.41 9.97
N HIS A 59 -1.74 1.62 9.01
CA HIS A 59 -1.94 2.53 7.90
C HIS A 59 -2.73 1.91 6.75
N ALA A 60 -2.85 0.58 6.63
CA ALA A 60 -3.73 -0.04 5.65
C ALA A 60 -5.19 0.38 5.89
N GLU A 61 -5.61 0.30 7.14
CA GLU A 61 -6.92 0.78 7.60
C GLU A 61 -7.06 2.30 7.45
N ALA A 62 -6.02 3.09 7.75
CA ALA A 62 -6.04 4.54 7.56
C ALA A 62 -6.08 4.95 6.08
N MET A 63 -5.41 4.19 5.20
CA MET A 63 -5.47 4.38 3.75
C MET A 63 -6.87 4.02 3.23
N ALA A 64 -7.44 2.90 3.66
CA ALA A 64 -8.81 2.51 3.33
C ALA A 64 -9.81 3.61 3.75
N LYS A 65 -9.70 4.13 4.99
CA LYS A 65 -10.51 5.25 5.49
C LYS A 65 -10.33 6.55 4.71
N LYS A 66 -9.12 6.82 4.19
CA LYS A 66 -8.85 8.01 3.38
C LYS A 66 -9.37 7.87 1.94
N LEU A 67 -9.34 6.66 1.40
CA LEU A 67 -9.87 6.30 0.08
C LEU A 67 -11.40 6.24 0.03
N ASP A 68 -12.07 6.01 1.17
CA ASP A 68 -13.54 6.07 1.26
C ASP A 68 -14.13 7.48 1.21
N LYS A 69 -13.29 8.52 1.25
CA LYS A 69 -13.71 9.92 1.21
C LYS A 69 -13.58 10.56 -0.17
N TRP A 70 -13.35 9.77 -1.22
CA TRP A 70 -13.20 10.23 -2.60
C TRP A 70 -14.05 9.41 -3.56
#